data_AF-A0A671WK01-F1
#
_entry.id   AF-A0A671WK01-F1
#
_cell.length_a   1.000
_cell.length_b   1.000
_cell.length_c   1.000
_cell.angle_alpha   90.00
_cell.angle_beta   90.00
_cell.angle_gamma   90.00
#
_symmetry.space_group_name_H-M   'P 1'
#
loop_
_entity.id
_entity.type
_entity.pdbx_description
1 polymer ?
#
loop_
_entity_poly.entity_id
_entity_poly.type
_entity_poly.pdbx_seq_one_letter_code
_entity_poly.pdbx_strand_id
1 'polypeptide(L)'
;MSALGGFLKAGASFCQSAGTLLHTARSISTGTCCLIRMHAIPEPKKVDRWTEKRSMYGVYDNIGILGDFKAHPKDLIVAPCWLKAFKGNELQRLIRKKRMVGDRMMTLDRHNLEKRLRFLYKRFNRTGKHR
;
A
#
# COMPACT_ATOMS: atom_id res chain seq x y z
N MET A 1 72.11 38.29 7.93
CA MET A 1 73.42 37.63 8.11
C MET A 1 73.26 36.67 9.28
N SER A 2 72.72 35.47 9.02
CA SER A 2 73.46 34.19 9.06
C SER A 2 74.08 33.93 10.45
N ALA A 3 73.78 32.84 11.15
CA ALA A 3 74.09 31.51 10.65
C ALA A 3 73.20 30.39 11.21
N LEU A 4 73.02 29.43 10.32
CA LEU A 4 72.40 28.12 10.44
C LEU A 4 73.30 27.14 11.23
N GLY A 5 72.70 26.14 11.86
CA GLY A 5 73.19 24.76 11.74
C GLY A 5 73.85 24.15 12.97
N GLY A 6 73.27 23.05 13.45
CA GLY A 6 73.84 22.26 14.53
C GLY A 6 73.11 20.94 14.82
N PHE A 7 72.89 20.15 13.77
CA PHE A 7 72.87 18.68 13.75
C PHE A 7 72.18 17.84 14.85
N LEU A 8 71.10 17.20 14.40
CA LEU A 8 70.64 15.84 14.69
C LEU A 8 71.74 14.82 15.08
N LYS A 9 71.45 14.03 16.13
CA LYS A 9 71.81 12.61 16.44
C LYS A 9 72.03 12.52 17.95
N ALA A 10 71.50 11.58 18.72
CA ALA A 10 71.08 10.20 18.51
C ALA A 10 70.00 9.92 19.59
N GLY A 11 69.04 9.03 19.43
CA GLY A 11 69.21 7.63 19.09
C GLY A 11 68.74 6.79 20.27
N ALA A 12 67.59 6.13 20.08
CA ALA A 12 67.21 4.84 20.64
C ALA A 12 67.23 4.63 22.18
N SER A 13 66.03 4.70 22.76
CA SER A 13 65.50 3.67 23.67
C SER A 13 64.03 3.54 23.26
N PHE A 14 63.72 2.78 22.21
CA PHE A 14 63.55 1.33 22.18
C PHE A 14 62.60 0.82 23.27
N CYS A 15 61.41 0.42 22.80
CA CYS A 15 60.47 -0.50 23.46
C CYS A 15 59.76 -0.03 24.74
N GLN A 16 58.67 0.71 24.56
CA GLN A 16 57.42 0.41 25.26
C GLN A 16 56.33 0.21 24.19
N SER A 17 56.32 -0.97 23.59
CA SER A 17 55.33 -2.01 23.91
C SER A 17 53.89 -1.56 23.65
N ALA A 18 53.49 -1.66 22.38
CA ALA A 18 52.28 -2.38 21.96
C ALA A 18 50.95 -2.12 22.71
N GLY A 19 50.65 -0.88 23.10
CA GLY A 19 49.42 -0.56 23.84
C GLY A 19 48.30 0.10 23.05
N THR A 20 48.59 0.70 21.89
CA THR A 20 47.67 1.68 21.27
C THR A 20 47.16 1.31 19.88
N LEU A 21 47.11 0.02 19.56
CA LEU A 21 46.56 -0.48 18.28
C LEU A 21 45.30 -1.36 18.46
N LEU A 22 44.47 -1.11 19.48
CA LEU A 22 43.21 -1.86 19.67
C LEU A 22 42.00 -0.98 20.04
N HIS A 23 41.98 0.29 19.64
CA HIS A 23 40.73 1.07 19.63
C HIS A 23 40.17 1.22 18.21
N THR A 24 39.98 0.09 17.52
CA THR A 24 39.08 -0.01 16.36
C THR A 24 37.92 -0.97 16.66
N ALA A 25 37.42 -0.96 17.89
CA ALA A 25 36.08 -1.45 18.14
C ALA A 25 35.10 -0.41 17.56
N ARG A 26 34.71 -0.59 16.29
CA ARG A 26 33.49 0.05 15.77
C ARG A 26 32.39 -0.30 16.77
N SER A 27 31.84 0.71 17.44
CA SER A 27 30.64 0.54 18.25
C SER A 27 29.55 0.07 17.30
N ILE A 28 29.29 -1.24 17.30
CA ILE A 28 28.08 -1.77 16.70
C ILE A 28 26.98 -1.23 17.60
N SER A 29 26.41 -0.09 17.22
CA SER A 29 25.15 0.37 17.78
C SER A 29 24.14 -0.71 17.44
N THR A 30 23.82 -1.55 18.43
CA THR A 30 22.57 -2.29 18.45
C THR A 30 21.47 -1.25 18.55
N GLY A 31 21.16 -0.64 17.40
CA GLY A 31 20.14 0.38 17.28
C GLY A 31 18.91 -0.16 17.98
N THR A 32 18.55 0.47 19.09
CA THR A 32 17.42 0.07 19.90
C THR A 32 16.25 -0.03 18.93
N CYS A 33 15.73 -1.24 18.76
CA CYS A 33 14.57 -1.50 17.94
C CYS A 33 13.54 -0.46 18.37
N CYS A 34 13.15 0.46 17.48
CA CYS A 34 12.21 1.51 17.82
C CYS A 34 11.01 0.85 18.49
N LEU A 35 10.88 1.06 19.81
CA LEU A 35 9.72 0.58 20.54
C LEU A 35 8.52 1.21 19.86
N ILE A 36 7.66 0.40 19.25
CA ILE A 36 6.43 0.86 18.62
C ILE A 36 5.73 1.74 19.66
N ARG A 37 5.63 3.04 19.38
CA ARG A 37 5.08 4.03 20.30
C ARG A 37 3.57 3.88 20.34
N MET A 38 3.09 2.82 21.00
CA MET A 38 1.68 2.58 21.24
C MET A 38 1.29 3.45 22.44
N HIS A 39 0.61 4.58 22.18
CA HIS A 39 0.28 5.56 23.21
C HIS A 39 -0.67 5.00 24.29
N ALA A 40 -1.59 4.10 23.90
CA ALA A 40 -2.45 3.34 24.79
C ALA A 40 -3.03 2.13 24.05
N ILE A 41 -3.42 1.08 24.79
CA ILE A 41 -4.21 -0.02 24.24
C ILE A 41 -5.62 0.53 23.92
N PRO A 42 -6.12 0.39 22.68
CA PRO A 42 -7.48 0.84 22.36
C PRO A 42 -8.50 0.02 23.16
N GLU A 43 -9.62 0.65 23.49
CA GLU A 43 -10.68 -0.03 24.21
C GLU A 43 -11.23 -1.23 23.41
N PRO A 44 -11.61 -2.32 24.10
CA PRO A 44 -12.16 -3.49 23.45
C PRO A 44 -13.49 -3.13 22.75
N LYS A 45 -13.51 -3.29 21.42
CA LYS A 45 -14.72 -3.06 20.64
C LYS A 45 -15.75 -4.16 20.90
N LYS A 46 -16.78 -3.85 21.65
CA LYS A 46 -17.96 -4.72 21.79
C LYS A 46 -18.71 -4.76 20.46
N VAL A 47 -18.96 -5.96 19.95
CA VAL A 47 -19.66 -6.18 18.69
C VAL A 47 -20.76 -7.20 18.89
N ASP A 48 -22.01 -6.76 18.76
CA ASP A 48 -23.16 -7.66 18.77
C ASP A 48 -23.16 -8.55 17.50
N ARG A 49 -23.29 -9.86 17.71
CA ARG A 49 -23.33 -10.86 16.63
C ARG A 49 -24.75 -11.06 16.07
N TRP A 50 -25.78 -10.66 16.80
CA TRP A 50 -27.18 -10.91 16.49
C TRP A 50 -27.98 -9.67 16.07
N THR A 51 -27.29 -8.65 15.57
CA THR A 51 -27.93 -7.51 14.91
C THR A 51 -28.80 -7.97 13.74
N GLU A 52 -29.95 -7.34 13.50
CA GLU A 52 -30.90 -7.67 12.43
C GLU A 52 -30.21 -7.89 11.06
N LYS A 53 -29.31 -6.98 10.66
CA LYS A 53 -28.56 -7.09 9.39
C LYS A 53 -27.72 -8.36 9.28
N ARG A 54 -27.15 -8.86 10.38
CA ARG A 54 -26.35 -10.09 10.40
C ARG A 54 -27.23 -11.31 10.43
N SER A 55 -28.27 -11.28 11.26
CA SER A 55 -29.23 -12.37 11.41
C SER A 55 -29.99 -12.65 10.11
N MET A 56 -30.33 -11.59 9.36
CA MET A 56 -31.08 -11.68 8.11
C MET A 56 -30.20 -11.69 6.85
N TYR A 57 -28.87 -11.76 6.98
CA TYR A 57 -27.97 -11.71 5.82
C TYR A 57 -28.10 -12.99 4.97
N GLY A 58 -28.32 -12.83 3.66
CA GLY A 58 -28.34 -13.93 2.69
C GLY A 58 -29.66 -14.73 2.60
N VAL A 59 -30.70 -14.32 3.34
CA VAL A 59 -31.99 -15.04 3.40
C VAL A 59 -32.62 -15.26 2.02
N TYR A 60 -32.49 -14.31 1.10
CA TYR A 60 -33.12 -14.36 -0.22
C TYR A 60 -32.15 -14.64 -1.39
N ASP A 61 -30.95 -15.17 -1.11
CA ASP A 61 -29.93 -15.39 -2.16
C ASP A 61 -30.35 -16.47 -3.17
N ASN A 62 -31.16 -17.45 -2.75
CA ASN A 62 -31.63 -18.56 -3.59
C ASN A 62 -33.06 -18.35 -4.14
N ILE A 63 -33.56 -17.11 -4.13
CA ILE A 63 -34.93 -16.79 -4.57
C ILE A 63 -35.24 -17.25 -6.01
N GLY A 64 -34.22 -17.34 -6.87
CA GLY A 64 -34.40 -17.84 -8.23
C GLY A 64 -34.81 -19.32 -8.27
N ILE A 65 -34.03 -20.17 -7.61
CA ILE A 65 -34.24 -21.63 -7.64
C ILE A 65 -35.50 -22.02 -6.85
N LEU A 66 -35.75 -21.35 -5.72
CA LEU A 66 -36.88 -21.67 -4.84
C LEU A 66 -38.16 -20.89 -5.18
N GLY A 67 -38.09 -19.89 -6.07
CA GLY A 67 -39.19 -18.97 -6.40
C GLY A 67 -39.58 -18.99 -7.87
N ASP A 68 -39.55 -20.17 -8.51
CA ASP A 68 -39.93 -20.38 -9.92
C ASP A 68 -39.20 -19.47 -10.92
N PHE A 69 -37.97 -19.06 -10.62
CA PHE A 69 -37.16 -18.13 -11.42
C PHE A 69 -37.85 -16.78 -11.73
N LYS A 70 -38.82 -16.35 -10.92
CA LYS A 70 -39.52 -15.05 -11.09
C LYS A 70 -38.60 -13.84 -10.92
N ALA A 71 -37.55 -13.97 -10.12
CA ALA A 71 -36.53 -12.94 -9.90
C ALA A 71 -35.13 -13.55 -9.88
N HIS A 72 -34.14 -12.84 -10.41
CA HIS A 72 -32.74 -13.26 -10.35
C HIS A 72 -32.05 -12.57 -9.16
N PRO A 73 -31.19 -13.27 -8.38
CA PRO A 73 -30.47 -12.67 -7.25
C PRO A 73 -29.66 -11.40 -7.58
N LYS A 74 -29.31 -11.20 -8.84
CA LYS A 74 -28.59 -10.02 -9.33
C LYS A 74 -29.43 -8.73 -9.20
N ASP A 75 -30.75 -8.88 -9.19
CA ASP A 75 -31.72 -7.80 -9.11
C ASP A 75 -31.92 -7.32 -7.66
N LEU A 76 -31.63 -8.18 -6.68
CA LEU A 76 -31.63 -7.85 -5.25
C LEU A 76 -30.42 -7.00 -4.82
N ILE A 77 -29.34 -7.02 -5.61
CA ILE A 77 -28.11 -6.29 -5.29
C ILE A 77 -28.34 -4.77 -5.39
N VAL A 78 -28.10 -4.08 -4.28
CA VAL A 78 -28.05 -2.61 -4.23
C VAL A 78 -26.64 -2.15 -4.62
N ALA A 79 -26.49 -1.71 -5.86
CA ALA A 79 -25.22 -1.23 -6.41
C ALA A 79 -25.47 -0.16 -7.48
N PRO A 80 -24.46 0.65 -7.84
CA PRO A 80 -24.56 1.55 -8.98
C PRO A 80 -24.98 0.80 -10.25
N CYS A 81 -25.84 1.39 -11.09
CA CYS A 81 -26.40 0.73 -12.28
C CYS A 81 -25.33 0.19 -13.24
N TRP A 82 -24.17 0.83 -13.31
CA TRP A 82 -23.04 0.41 -14.13
C TRP A 82 -22.20 -0.72 -13.51
N LEU A 83 -22.43 -1.07 -12.24
CA LEU A 83 -21.71 -2.12 -11.50
C LEU A 83 -22.64 -3.28 -11.08
N LYS A 84 -23.96 -3.05 -10.99
CA LYS A 84 -24.94 -4.09 -10.65
C LYS A 84 -24.79 -5.28 -11.59
N ALA A 85 -24.66 -6.47 -11.01
CA ALA A 85 -24.48 -7.74 -11.73
C ALA A 85 -23.24 -7.81 -12.64
N PHE A 86 -22.22 -6.95 -12.44
CA PHE A 86 -21.06 -6.88 -13.32
C PHE A 86 -19.75 -7.07 -12.55
N LYS A 87 -18.94 -8.03 -13.00
CA LYS A 87 -17.57 -8.25 -12.53
C LYS A 87 -16.60 -7.98 -13.68
N GLY A 88 -15.65 -7.08 -13.45
CA GLY A 88 -14.63 -6.72 -14.43
C GLY A 88 -13.46 -5.99 -13.78
N ASN A 89 -12.35 -5.90 -14.50
CA ASN A 89 -11.19 -5.13 -14.05
C ASN A 89 -11.50 -3.62 -14.02
N GLU A 90 -10.58 -2.82 -13.49
CA GLU A 90 -10.78 -1.37 -13.39
C GLU A 90 -11.07 -0.72 -14.75
N LEU A 91 -10.33 -1.09 -15.79
CA LEU A 91 -10.50 -0.55 -17.14
C LEU A 91 -11.92 -0.84 -17.68
N GLN A 92 -12.37 -2.08 -17.58
CA GLN A 92 -13.71 -2.50 -18.01
C GLN A 92 -14.82 -1.77 -17.23
N ARG A 93 -14.66 -1.63 -15.91
CA ARG A 93 -15.61 -0.87 -15.06
C ARG A 93 -15.69 0.60 -15.47
N LEU A 94 -14.56 1.24 -15.76
CA LEU A 94 -14.53 2.65 -16.18
C LEU A 94 -15.10 2.85 -17.59
N ILE A 95 -14.82 1.94 -18.52
CA ILE A 95 -15.45 1.96 -19.86
C ILE A 95 -16.98 1.85 -19.73
N ARG A 96 -17.45 0.91 -18.91
CA ARG A 96 -18.88 0.72 -18.65
C ARG A 96 -19.52 1.93 -17.99
N LYS A 97 -18.88 2.50 -16.96
CA LYS A 97 -19.32 3.73 -16.29
C LYS A 97 -19.41 4.91 -17.28
N LYS A 98 -18.40 5.09 -18.13
CA LYS A 98 -18.38 6.12 -19.18
C LYS A 98 -19.57 5.96 -20.13
N ARG A 99 -19.83 4.75 -20.61
CA ARG A 99 -20.93 4.46 -21.55
C ARG A 99 -22.32 4.65 -20.93
N MET A 100 -22.51 4.30 -19.65
CA MET A 100 -23.84 4.28 -19.03
C MET A 100 -24.23 5.57 -18.31
N VAL A 101 -23.25 6.27 -17.72
CA VAL A 101 -23.50 7.45 -16.87
C VAL A 101 -22.67 8.65 -17.32
N GLY A 102 -21.76 8.50 -18.29
CA GLY A 102 -20.81 9.54 -18.68
C GLY A 102 -21.46 10.87 -19.10
N ASP A 103 -22.63 10.83 -19.73
CA ASP A 103 -23.34 12.03 -20.19
C ASP A 103 -23.90 12.89 -19.04
N ARG A 104 -24.18 12.26 -17.89
CA ARG A 104 -24.73 12.92 -16.70
C ARG A 104 -23.66 13.23 -15.65
N MET A 105 -22.40 12.91 -15.92
CA MET A 105 -21.30 13.17 -14.99
C MET A 105 -20.87 14.62 -15.02
N MET A 106 -20.41 15.12 -13.88
CA MET A 106 -19.78 16.44 -13.78
C MET A 106 -18.55 16.52 -14.69
N THR A 107 -18.27 17.69 -15.25
CA THR A 107 -17.20 17.90 -16.23
C THR A 107 -15.83 17.47 -15.69
N LEU A 108 -15.52 17.82 -14.44
CA LEU A 108 -14.26 17.43 -13.79
C LEU A 108 -14.14 15.91 -13.62
N ASP A 109 -15.22 15.25 -13.19
CA ASP A 109 -15.24 13.80 -12.98
C ASP A 109 -15.11 13.05 -14.30
N ARG A 110 -15.78 13.52 -15.35
CA ARG A 110 -15.67 12.96 -16.71
C ARG A 110 -14.24 13.10 -17.23
N HIS A 111 -13.63 14.27 -17.06
CA HIS A 111 -12.25 14.52 -17.45
C HIS A 111 -11.26 13.61 -16.70
N ASN A 112 -11.42 13.45 -15.39
CA ASN A 112 -10.58 12.56 -14.58
C ASN A 112 -10.76 11.09 -14.94
N LEU A 113 -12.00 10.65 -15.22
CA LEU A 113 -12.30 9.31 -15.71
C LEU A 113 -11.57 9.03 -17.03
N GLU A 114 -11.61 9.96 -17.97
CA GLU A 114 -10.94 9.82 -19.27
C GLU A 114 -9.41 9.80 -19.16
N LYS A 115 -8.83 10.60 -18.25
CA LYS A 115 -7.39 10.50 -17.92
C LYS A 115 -7.04 9.11 -17.38
N ARG A 116 -7.84 8.58 -16.45
CA ARG A 116 -7.62 7.25 -15.86
C ARG A 116 -7.75 6.15 -16.91
N LEU A 117 -8.76 6.23 -17.78
CA LEU A 117 -8.97 5.26 -18.86
C LEU A 117 -7.79 5.24 -19.84
N ARG A 118 -7.29 6.41 -20.25
CA ARG A 118 -6.09 6.53 -21.11
C ARG A 118 -4.84 5.95 -20.44
N PHE A 119 -4.67 6.19 -19.14
CA PHE A 119 -3.56 5.61 -18.37
C PHE A 119 -3.63 4.08 -18.34
N LEU A 120 -4.78 3.51 -17.95
CA LEU A 120 -4.95 2.07 -17.84
C LEU A 120 -4.82 1.36 -19.18
N TYR A 121 -5.34 1.94 -20.26
CA TYR A 121 -5.18 1.40 -21.60
C TYR A 121 -3.71 1.28 -22.00
N LYS A 122 -2.90 2.33 -21.75
CA LYS A 122 -1.45 2.27 -21.99
C LYS A 122 -0.77 1.26 -21.08
N ARG A 123 -1.11 1.26 -19.79
CA ARG A 123 -0.49 0.37 -18.79
C ARG A 123 -0.72 -1.09 -19.12
N PHE A 124 -1.96 -1.51 -19.40
CA PHE A 124 -2.27 -2.92 -19.65
C PHE A 124 -1.79 -3.42 -21.02
N ASN A 125 -1.79 -2.55 -22.05
CA ASN A 125 -1.48 -3.00 -23.42
C ASN A 125 -0.03 -2.74 -23.85
N ARG A 126 0.72 -1.87 -23.15
CA ARG A 126 2.10 -1.51 -23.53
C ARG A 126 3.14 -1.89 -22.48
N THR A 127 2.73 -2.21 -21.26
CA THR A 127 3.65 -2.47 -20.15
C THR A 127 3.24 -3.73 -19.41
N GLY A 128 4.16 -4.67 -19.26
CA GLY A 128 3.90 -5.91 -18.54
C GLY A 128 5.17 -6.72 -18.43
N LYS A 129 5.30 -7.49 -17.35
CA LYS A 129 6.39 -8.45 -17.19
C LYS A 129 6.19 -9.66 -18.12
N HIS A 130 4.94 -10.11 -18.20
CA HIS A 130 4.52 -11.23 -19.02
C HIS A 130 3.85 -10.68 -20.27
N ARG A 131 4.27 -11.17 -21.44
CA ARG A 131 3.69 -10.85 -22.74
C ARG A 131 3.79 -12.07 -23.64
#